data_AF-A0AAV4H6C6-F1
#
_entry.id   AF-A0AAV4H6C6-F1
#
_cell.length_a   1.000
_cell.length_b   1.000
_cell.length_c   1.000
_cell.angle_alpha   90.00
_cell.angle_beta   90.00
_cell.angle_gamma   90.00
#
_symmetry.space_group_name_H-M   'P 1'
#
loop_
_entity.id
_entity.type
_entity.pdbx_description
1 polymer ?
#
loop_
_entity_poly.entity_id
_entity_poly.type
_entity_poly.pdbx_seq_one_letter_code
_entity_poly.pdbx_strand_id
1 'polypeptide(L)'
;AVFKVEDSLTKAKLALKVIPVRSEADLVHTATEVEILEACRSPYVVSLVNSWLQLVPLHGTITTCRFLLMELCSMSLKDLIDHCPSGMDLDLIKTYTAQILNGLDHVHR
;
A
#
# COMPACT_ATOMS: atom_id res chain seq x y z
N ALA A 1 4.20 0.96 -10.34
CA ALA A 1 5.40 0.38 -9.70
C ALA A 1 5.39 0.73 -8.20
N VAL A 2 6.06 -0.05 -7.35
CA VAL A 2 6.15 0.22 -5.90
C VAL A 2 7.64 0.26 -5.52
N PHE A 3 8.03 1.28 -4.77
CA PHE A 3 9.41 1.51 -4.35
C PHE A 3 9.48 1.67 -2.83
N LYS A 4 10.54 1.16 -2.23
CA LYS A 4 10.91 1.52 -0.87
C LYS A 4 11.64 2.86 -0.91
N VAL A 5 11.18 3.82 -0.11
CA VAL A 5 11.77 5.16 -0.01
C VAL A 5 12.08 5.47 1.45
N GLU A 6 12.93 6.46 1.68
CA GLU A 6 13.25 6.98 3.02
C GLU A 6 12.97 8.48 3.03
N ASP A 7 12.18 8.93 4.00
CA ASP A 7 11.97 10.35 4.23
C ASP A 7 13.26 11.00 4.73
N SER A 8 13.70 12.06 4.06
CA SER A 8 15.02 12.65 4.29
C SER A 8 15.16 13.31 5.66
N LEU A 9 14.05 13.80 6.23
CA LEU A 9 13.99 14.54 7.49
C LEU A 9 13.80 13.60 8.69
N THR A 10 12.80 12.72 8.60
CA THR A 10 12.38 11.83 9.69
C THR A 10 13.11 10.48 9.68
N LYS A 11 13.77 10.13 8.57
CA LYS A 11 14.37 8.80 8.33
C LYS A 11 13.36 7.66 8.35
N ALA A 12 12.07 7.97 8.27
CA ALA A 12 11.03 6.96 8.16
C ALA A 12 11.13 6.22 6.82
N LYS A 13 11.08 4.89 6.86
CA LYS A 13 11.03 4.04 5.66
C LYS A 13 9.58 3.87 5.24
N LEU A 14 9.28 4.17 3.98
CA LEU A 14 7.94 4.24 3.43
C LEU A 14 7.85 3.48 2.10
N ALA A 15 6.63 3.19 1.67
CA ALA A 15 6.35 2.60 0.36
C ALA A 15 5.75 3.66 -0.57
N LEU A 16 6.37 3.86 -1.75
CA LEU A 16 5.89 4.77 -2.78
C LEU A 16 5.33 3.98 -3.96
N LYS A 17 4.01 4.00 -4.13
CA LYS A 17 3.32 3.45 -5.31
C LYS A 17 3.18 4.55 -6.37
N VAL A 18 3.74 4.32 -7.54
CA VAL A 18 3.68 5.22 -8.71
C VAL A 18 2.76 4.63 -9.76
N ILE A 19 1.73 5.38 -10.13
CA ILE A 19 0.65 4.95 -11.03
C ILE A 19 0.60 5.92 -12.21
N PRO A 20 1.06 5.52 -13.41
CA PRO A 20 0.87 6.32 -14.61
C PRO A 20 -0.62 6.47 -14.93
N VAL A 21 -1.07 7.70 -15.13
CA VAL A 21 -2.44 8.02 -15.52
C VAL A 21 -2.47 8.17 -17.03
N ARG A 22 -3.13 7.23 -17.72
CA ARG A 22 -3.20 7.20 -19.19
C ARG A 22 -4.59 7.54 -19.73
N SER A 23 -5.59 7.54 -18.85
CA SER A 23 -6.98 7.79 -19.17
C SER A 23 -7.70 8.47 -18.00
N GLU A 24 -8.89 9.01 -18.27
CA GLU A 24 -9.79 9.52 -17.23
C GLU A 24 -10.24 8.41 -16.26
N ALA A 25 -10.42 7.18 -16.76
CA ALA A 25 -10.73 6.03 -15.91
C ALA A 25 -9.63 5.77 -14.86
N ASP A 26 -8.34 5.95 -15.21
CA ASP A 26 -7.25 5.83 -14.25
C ASP A 26 -7.30 6.92 -13.18
N LEU A 27 -7.73 8.14 -13.54
CA LEU A 27 -7.93 9.22 -12.57
C LEU A 27 -9.04 8.85 -11.57
N VAL A 28 -10.18 8.36 -12.06
CA VAL A 28 -11.30 7.96 -11.22
C VAL A 28 -10.90 6.81 -10.30
N HIS A 29 -10.32 5.73 -10.84
CA HIS A 29 -9.90 4.58 -10.03
C HIS A 29 -8.87 4.96 -8.96
N THR A 30 -7.88 5.78 -9.31
CA THR A 30 -6.87 6.22 -8.33
C THR A 30 -7.41 7.21 -7.30
N ALA A 31 -8.39 8.05 -7.67
CA ALA A 31 -9.08 8.92 -6.71
C ALA A 31 -9.91 8.09 -5.73
N THR A 32 -10.67 7.10 -6.21
CA THR A 32 -11.42 6.19 -5.35
C THR A 32 -10.49 5.39 -4.41
N GLU A 33 -9.34 4.92 -4.90
CA GLU A 33 -8.35 4.25 -4.03
C GLU A 33 -7.85 5.18 -2.92
N VAL A 34 -7.57 6.45 -3.23
CA VAL A 34 -7.17 7.46 -2.22
C VAL A 34 -8.28 7.70 -1.21
N GLU A 35 -9.51 7.94 -1.66
CA GLU A 35 -10.66 8.21 -0.79
C GLU A 35 -10.91 7.05 0.20
N ILE A 36 -10.84 5.81 -0.29
CA ILE A 36 -10.98 4.62 0.56
C ILE A 36 -9.84 4.54 1.59
N LEU A 37 -8.59 4.72 1.17
CA LEU A 37 -7.44 4.64 2.07
C LEU A 37 -7.42 5.77 3.10
N GLU A 38 -7.92 6.96 2.77
CA GLU A 38 -8.03 8.09 3.71
C GLU A 38 -9.10 7.83 4.79
N ALA A 39 -10.19 7.14 4.41
CA ALA A 39 -11.30 6.80 5.30
C ALA A 39 -11.01 5.56 6.18
N CYS A 40 -10.35 4.53 5.63
CA CYS A 40 -10.11 3.25 6.31
C CYS A 40 -8.88 3.29 7.24
N ARG A 41 -8.94 4.06 8.32
CA ARG A 41 -7.86 4.17 9.32
C ARG A 41 -7.96 3.08 10.38
N SER A 42 -7.19 2.00 10.22
CA SER A 42 -7.12 0.88 11.14
C SER A 42 -5.69 0.34 11.26
N PRO A 43 -5.27 -0.19 12.43
CA PRO A 43 -3.96 -0.85 12.57
C PRO A 43 -3.81 -2.12 11.71
N TYR A 44 -4.89 -2.61 11.12
CA TYR A 44 -4.89 -3.81 10.26
C TYR A 44 -5.11 -3.49 8.78
N VAL A 45 -5.12 -2.20 8.41
CA VAL A 45 -5.24 -1.72 7.03
C VAL A 45 -4.05 -0.82 6.77
N VAL A 46 -3.45 -0.95 5.58
CA VAL A 46 -2.28 -0.13 5.22
C VAL A 46 -2.62 1.36 5.26
N SER A 47 -1.83 2.13 6.00
CA SER A 47 -2.05 3.58 6.11
C SER A 47 -1.50 4.33 4.90
N LEU A 48 -2.35 5.16 4.29
CA LEU A 48 -1.91 6.21 3.37
C LEU A 48 -1.31 7.37 4.20
N VAL A 49 -0.08 7.76 3.85
CA VAL A 49 0.61 8.91 4.46
C VAL A 49 0.34 10.18 3.66
N ASN A 50 0.43 10.10 2.33
CA ASN A 50 0.16 11.22 1.44
C ASN A 50 -0.14 10.75 0.01
N SER A 51 -0.82 11.58 -0.78
CA SER A 51 -1.00 11.37 -2.21
C SER A 51 -0.90 12.65 -3.02
N TRP A 52 -0.36 12.57 -4.24
CA TRP A 52 -0.29 13.72 -5.15
C TRP A 52 -0.23 13.30 -6.61
N LEU A 53 -0.54 14.25 -7.50
CA LEU A 53 -0.31 14.13 -8.95
C LEU A 53 0.96 14.90 -9.33
N GLN A 54 1.74 14.35 -10.24
CA GLN A 54 2.91 15.02 -10.78
C GLN A 54 3.18 14.58 -12.22
N LEU A 55 3.62 15.52 -13.06
CA LEU A 55 4.11 15.25 -14.40
C LEU A 55 5.54 14.70 -14.31
N VAL A 56 5.77 13.52 -14.87
CA VAL A 56 7.06 12.82 -14.81
C VAL A 56 7.51 12.45 -16.22
N PRO A 57 8.78 12.69 -16.59
CA PRO A 57 9.33 12.14 -17.82
C PRO A 57 9.49 10.62 -17.68
N LEU A 58 8.64 9.86 -18.36
CA LEU A 58 8.69 8.40 -18.43
C LEU A 58 8.87 7.98 -19.88
N HIS A 59 9.92 7.20 -20.15
CA HIS A 59 10.22 6.66 -21.49
C HIS A 59 10.24 7.72 -22.61
N GLY A 60 10.78 8.91 -22.34
CA GLY A 60 10.85 10.00 -23.32
C GLY A 60 9.56 10.79 -23.54
N THR A 61 8.52 10.53 -22.75
CA THR A 61 7.24 11.27 -22.78
C THR A 61 6.91 11.83 -21.40
N ILE A 62 6.29 13.01 -21.35
CA ILE A 62 5.78 13.56 -20.08
C ILE A 62 4.45 12.86 -19.78
N THR A 63 4.40 12.14 -18.67
CA THR A 63 3.22 11.38 -18.23
C THR A 63 2.77 11.88 -16.85
N THR A 64 1.49 12.16 -16.70
CA THR A 64 0.89 12.41 -15.38
C THR A 64 0.91 11.12 -14.57
N CYS A 65 1.47 11.17 -13.37
CA CYS A 65 1.49 10.04 -12.44
C CYS A 65 0.80 10.41 -11.14
N ARG A 66 0.00 9.49 -10.60
CA ARG A 66 -0.44 9.50 -9.20
C ARG A 66 0.60 8.81 -8.34
N PHE A 67 0.98 9.47 -7.26
CA PHE A 67 1.88 8.96 -6.25
C PHE A 67 1.10 8.70 -4.97
N LEU A 68 1.19 7.49 -4.44
CA LEU A 68 0.66 7.12 -3.12
C LEU A 68 1.84 6.78 -2.22
N LEU A 69 2.06 7.58 -1.19
CA LEU A 69 3.05 7.35 -0.15
C LEU A 69 2.34 6.66 1.01
N MET A 70 2.76 5.46 1.35
CA MET A 70 2.13 4.59 2.33
C MET A 70 3.15 4.15 3.36
N GLU A 71 2.67 3.63 4.49
CA GLU A 71 3.54 2.92 5.41
C GLU A 71 4.23 1.73 4.72
N LEU A 72 5.41 1.37 5.22
CA LEU A 72 6.16 0.23 4.70
C LEU A 72 5.90 -1.02 5.56
N CYS A 73 5.19 -1.99 4.99
CA CYS A 73 5.13 -3.33 5.56
C CYS A 73 6.44 -4.09 5.28
N SER A 74 6.95 -4.81 6.28
CA SER A 74 8.24 -5.51 6.20
C SER A 74 8.23 -6.67 5.20
N MET A 75 7.14 -7.42 5.13
CA MET A 75 6.99 -8.59 4.27
C MET A 75 5.51 -8.87 3.96
N SER A 76 5.24 -9.59 2.87
CA SER A 76 3.90 -10.13 2.61
C SER A 76 3.67 -11.46 3.33
N LEU A 77 2.41 -11.84 3.53
CA LEU A 77 2.07 -13.16 4.07
C LEU A 77 2.58 -14.31 3.16
N LYS A 78 2.59 -14.10 1.84
CA LYS A 78 3.17 -15.05 0.89
C LYS A 78 4.65 -15.27 1.17
N ASP A 79 5.41 -14.18 1.30
CA ASP A 79 6.84 -14.28 1.60
C ASP A 79 7.06 -15.00 2.93
N LEU A 80 6.24 -14.71 3.95
CA LEU A 80 6.33 -15.39 5.23
C LEU A 80 6.13 -16.91 5.10
N ILE A 81 5.11 -17.33 4.36
CA ILE A 81 4.82 -18.76 4.11
C ILE A 81 5.98 -19.42 3.36
N ASP A 82 6.52 -18.76 2.34
CA ASP A 82 7.64 -19.28 1.53
C ASP A 82 8.92 -19.47 2.36
N HIS A 83 9.13 -18.66 3.41
CA HIS A 83 10.26 -18.79 4.34
C HIS A 83 10.03 -19.80 5.48
N CYS A 84 8.83 -20.38 5.58
CA CYS A 84 8.46 -21.38 6.58
C CYS A 84 8.17 -22.75 5.92
N PRO A 85 9.19 -23.46 5.40
CA PRO A 85 8.99 -24.71 4.66
C PRO A 85 8.37 -25.83 5.50
N SER A 86 8.51 -25.77 6.81
CA SER A 86 7.91 -26.70 7.78
C SER A 86 6.47 -26.31 8.19
N GLY A 87 5.90 -25.27 7.58
CA GLY A 87 4.63 -24.68 7.97
C GLY A 87 4.78 -23.59 9.03
N MET A 88 3.73 -22.77 9.18
CA MET A 88 3.64 -21.75 10.22
C MET A 88 3.11 -22.34 11.53
N ASP A 89 3.57 -21.80 12.65
CA ASP A 89 3.04 -22.13 13.96
C ASP A 89 1.53 -21.81 14.06
N LEU A 90 0.77 -22.67 14.73
CA LEU A 90 -0.68 -22.56 14.81
C LEU A 90 -1.13 -21.25 15.49
N ASP A 91 -0.39 -20.77 16.49
CA ASP A 91 -0.76 -19.54 17.19
C ASP A 91 -0.43 -18.30 16.34
N LEU A 92 0.60 -18.36 15.49
CA LEU A 92 0.82 -17.34 14.45
C LEU A 92 -0.32 -17.33 13.43
N ILE A 93 -0.78 -18.49 12.97
CA ILE A 93 -1.92 -18.59 12.04
C ILE A 93 -3.17 -17.96 12.65
N LYS A 94 -3.49 -18.28 13.91
CA LYS A 94 -4.63 -17.66 14.61
C LYS A 94 -4.48 -16.15 14.71
N THR A 95 -3.27 -15.67 15.04
CA THR A 95 -2.97 -14.24 15.17
C THR A 95 -3.18 -13.51 13.85
N TYR A 96 -2.57 -13.97 12.76
CA TYR A 96 -2.74 -13.34 11.45
C TYR A 96 -4.18 -13.42 10.95
N THR A 97 -4.86 -14.55 11.18
CA THR A 97 -6.28 -14.70 10.82
C THR A 97 -7.14 -13.68 11.57
N ALA A 98 -6.93 -13.51 12.89
CA ALA A 98 -7.65 -12.52 13.67
C ALA A 98 -7.39 -11.09 13.18
N GLN A 99 -6.14 -10.75 12.85
CA GLN A 99 -5.78 -9.44 12.28
C GLN A 99 -6.47 -9.20 10.93
N ILE A 100 -6.46 -10.18 10.03
CA ILE A 100 -7.15 -10.09 8.73
C ILE A 100 -8.66 -9.88 8.94
N LEU A 101 -9.29 -10.67 9.80
CA LEU A 101 -10.73 -10.57 10.07
C LEU A 101 -11.09 -9.21 10.69
N ASN A 102 -10.27 -8.69 11.60
CA ASN A 102 -10.48 -7.36 12.17
C ASN A 102 -10.29 -6.24 11.13
N GLY A 103 -9.32 -6.39 10.21
CA GLY A 103 -9.16 -5.47 9.09
C GLY A 103 -10.37 -5.48 8.15
N LEU A 104 -10.89 -6.66 7.83
CA LEU A 104 -12.08 -6.81 6.98
C LEU A 104 -13.36 -6.28 7.66
N ASP A 105 -13.57 -6.56 8.96
CA ASP A 105 -14.71 -6.01 9.72
C ASP A 105 -14.65 -4.47 9.75
N HIS A 106 -13.46 -3.88 9.86
CA HIS A 106 -13.30 -2.43 9.78
C HIS A 106 -13.64 -1.87 8.40
N VAL A 107 -13.19 -2.51 7.32
CA VAL A 107 -13.45 -2.03 5.95
C VAL A 107 -14.93 -2.17 5.56
N HIS A 108 -15.65 -3.15 6.11
CA HIS A 108 -17.07 -3.37 5.80
C HIS A 108 -18.04 -2.44 6.56
N ARG A 109 -17.58 -1.73 7.61
CA ARG A 109 -18.41 -0.85 8.45
C ARG A 109 -18.27 0.61 8.04
#